data_AF-A0A1L7VUU2-F1
#
_entry.id   AF-A0A1L7VUU2-F1
#
_cell.length_a   1.000
_cell.length_b   1.000
_cell.length_c   1.000
_cell.angle_alpha   90.00
_cell.angle_beta   90.00
_cell.angle_gamma   90.00
#
_symmetry.space_group_name_H-M   'P 1'
#
loop_
_entity.id
_entity.type
_entity.pdbx_description
1 polymer ?
#
loop_
_entity_poly.entity_id
_entity_poly.type
_entity_poly.pdbx_seq_one_letter_code
_entity_poly.pdbx_strand_id
1 'polypeptide(L)'
;MPNRNFPRFFDIPAFLAHGKAIKETKAKLQTVKFKKEKLGKDREYVEKDIEELEKGGRNDGERDMEENITELRTELQKLDNKKQKLNREKDKLKETKKRHQKAMERLQRR
;
A
#
# COMPACT_ATOMS: atom_id res chain seq x y z
N MET A 1 -23.29 -2.73 -81.96
CA MET A 1 -22.18 -3.44 -81.30
C MET A 1 -22.56 -3.69 -79.84
N PRO A 2 -22.60 -4.93 -79.32
CA PRO A 2 -22.91 -5.13 -77.91
C PRO A 2 -21.64 -4.98 -77.08
N ASN A 3 -21.45 -3.79 -76.49
CA ASN A 3 -20.42 -3.56 -75.49
C ASN A 3 -20.91 -4.17 -74.17
N ARG A 4 -20.55 -5.44 -73.93
CA ARG A 4 -20.90 -6.18 -72.72
C ARG A 4 -19.82 -5.97 -71.66
N ASN A 5 -20.08 -5.07 -70.73
CA ASN A 5 -19.43 -5.00 -69.41
C ASN A 5 -19.81 -6.21 -68.53
N PHE A 6 -19.79 -7.42 -69.10
CA PHE A 6 -19.92 -8.65 -68.34
C PHE A 6 -18.53 -9.06 -67.86
N PRO A 7 -18.33 -9.30 -66.55
CA PRO A 7 -17.06 -9.82 -66.06
C PRO A 7 -16.75 -11.11 -66.82
N ARG A 8 -15.53 -11.22 -67.36
CA ARG A 8 -15.13 -12.39 -68.12
C ARG A 8 -15.26 -13.59 -67.18
N PHE A 9 -15.74 -14.73 -67.66
CA PHE A 9 -15.99 -15.94 -66.85
C PHE A 9 -14.80 -16.37 -65.96
N PHE A 10 -13.58 -15.91 -66.28
CA PHE A 10 -12.35 -16.12 -65.52
C PHE A 10 -12.20 -15.25 -64.25
N ASP A 11 -12.99 -14.18 -64.06
CA ASP A 11 -12.90 -13.26 -62.92
C ASP A 11 -13.84 -13.63 -61.74
N ILE A 12 -14.81 -14.51 -62.01
CA ILE A 12 -15.83 -14.95 -61.04
C ILE A 12 -15.23 -15.67 -59.82
N PRO A 13 -14.22 -16.56 -59.96
CA PRO A 13 -13.60 -17.24 -58.82
C PRO A 13 -12.86 -16.26 -57.89
N ALA A 14 -12.15 -15.27 -58.46
CA ALA A 14 -11.42 -14.26 -57.70
C ALA A 14 -12.38 -13.33 -56.94
N PHE A 15 -13.51 -12.95 -57.55
CA PHE A 15 -14.56 -12.16 -56.90
C PHE A 15 -15.22 -12.91 -55.74
N LEU A 16 -15.52 -14.21 -55.90
CA LEU A 16 -16.06 -15.05 -54.84
C LEU A 16 -15.07 -15.25 -53.68
N ALA A 17 -13.78 -15.44 -53.98
CA ALA A 17 -12.72 -15.52 -52.97
C ALA A 17 -12.59 -14.21 -52.18
N HIS A 18 -12.61 -13.06 -52.87
CA HIS A 18 -12.62 -11.74 -52.23
C HIS A 18 -13.86 -11.54 -51.35
N GLY A 19 -15.05 -11.93 -51.81
CA GLY A 19 -16.28 -11.86 -51.03
C GLY A 19 -16.22 -12.70 -49.74
N LYS A 20 -15.63 -13.89 -49.79
CA LYS A 20 -15.38 -14.72 -48.59
C LYS A 20 -14.38 -14.07 -47.63
N ALA A 21 -13.26 -13.56 -48.16
CA ALA A 21 -12.25 -12.87 -47.35
C ALA A 21 -12.82 -11.62 -46.66
N ILE A 22 -13.68 -10.86 -47.32
CA ILE A 22 -14.37 -9.68 -46.75
C ILE A 22 -15.33 -10.10 -45.61
N LYS A 23 -16.05 -11.21 -45.76
CA LYS A 23 -16.91 -11.74 -44.70
C LYS A 23 -16.11 -12.19 -43.48
N GLU A 24 -15.02 -12.93 -43.68
CA GLU A 24 -14.15 -13.39 -42.59
C GLU A 24 -13.48 -12.23 -41.85
N THR A 25 -12.98 -11.24 -42.59
CA THR A 25 -12.36 -10.04 -41.99
C THR A 25 -13.39 -9.21 -41.21
N LYS A 26 -14.62 -9.06 -41.70
CA LYS A 26 -15.71 -8.43 -40.92
C LYS A 26 -16.01 -9.18 -39.63
N ALA A 27 -16.08 -10.51 -39.68
CA ALA A 27 -16.31 -11.33 -38.47
C ALA A 27 -15.18 -11.16 -37.44
N LYS A 28 -13.92 -11.20 -37.89
CA LYS A 28 -12.75 -10.91 -37.04
C LYS A 28 -12.84 -9.51 -36.43
N LEU A 29 -13.23 -8.49 -37.20
CA LEU A 29 -13.37 -7.12 -36.72
C LEU A 29 -14.44 -7.00 -35.61
N GLN A 30 -15.56 -7.72 -35.73
CA GLN A 30 -16.59 -7.78 -34.70
C GLN A 30 -16.07 -8.45 -33.42
N THR A 31 -15.35 -9.57 -33.53
CA THR A 31 -14.78 -10.24 -32.35
C THR A 31 -13.75 -9.35 -31.64
N VAL A 32 -12.95 -8.58 -32.38
CA VAL A 32 -11.99 -7.62 -31.81
C VAL A 32 -12.70 -6.47 -31.10
N LYS A 33 -13.79 -5.94 -31.67
CA LYS A 33 -14.61 -4.92 -30.98
C LYS A 33 -15.17 -5.44 -29.66
N PHE A 34 -15.73 -6.65 -29.64
CA PHE A 34 -16.26 -7.25 -28.43
C PHE A 34 -15.17 -7.49 -27.38
N LYS A 35 -14.00 -7.99 -27.79
CA LYS A 35 -12.85 -8.15 -26.89
C LYS A 35 -12.38 -6.81 -26.31
N LYS A 36 -12.36 -5.75 -27.13
CA LYS A 36 -11.98 -4.40 -26.69
C LYS A 36 -12.97 -3.85 -25.65
N GLU A 37 -14.26 -4.06 -25.86
CA GLU A 37 -15.30 -3.63 -24.90
C GLU A 37 -15.21 -4.41 -23.58
N LYS A 38 -14.94 -5.72 -23.65
CA LYS A 38 -14.69 -6.54 -22.46
C LYS A 38 -13.48 -6.03 -21.66
N LEU A 39 -12.36 -5.77 -22.33
CA LEU A 39 -11.16 -5.19 -21.70
C LEU A 39 -11.43 -3.82 -21.06
N GLY A 40 -12.33 -3.02 -21.64
CA GLY A 40 -12.76 -1.75 -21.04
C GLY A 40 -13.46 -1.95 -19.70
N LYS A 41 -14.38 -2.91 -19.63
CA LYS A 41 -15.10 -3.25 -18.39
C LYS A 41 -14.18 -3.89 -17.34
N ASP A 42 -13.29 -4.78 -17.77
CA ASP A 42 -12.30 -5.41 -16.89
C ASP A 42 -11.36 -4.35 -16.29
N ARG A 43 -10.97 -3.34 -17.06
CA ARG A 43 -10.18 -2.20 -16.58
C ARG A 43 -10.93 -1.36 -15.55
N GLU A 44 -12.21 -1.05 -15.80
CA GLU A 44 -13.04 -0.31 -14.84
C GLU A 44 -13.21 -1.06 -13.52
N TYR A 45 -13.34 -2.40 -13.58
CA TYR A 45 -13.41 -3.24 -12.39
C TYR A 45 -12.10 -3.20 -11.59
N VAL A 46 -10.96 -3.36 -12.26
CA VAL A 46 -9.64 -3.29 -11.61
C VAL A 46 -9.37 -1.90 -11.02
N GLU A 47 -9.78 -0.82 -11.70
CA GLU A 47 -9.64 0.54 -11.16
C GLU A 47 -10.45 0.73 -9.86
N LYS A 48 -11.67 0.16 -9.78
CA LYS A 48 -12.47 0.17 -8.53
C LYS A 48 -11.84 -0.65 -7.42
N ASP A 49 -11.33 -1.85 -7.72
CA ASP A 49 -10.64 -2.68 -6.74
C ASP A 49 -9.38 -1.98 -6.17
N ILE A 50 -8.61 -1.30 -7.02
CA ILE A 50 -7.46 -0.50 -6.59
C ILE A 50 -7.92 0.64 -5.66
N GLU A 51 -8.99 1.35 -6.01
CA GLU A 51 -9.50 2.45 -5.20
C GLU A 51 -10.02 1.99 -3.83
N GLU A 52 -10.69 0.83 -3.77
CA GLU A 52 -11.13 0.22 -2.51
C GLU A 52 -9.94 -0.22 -1.65
N LEU A 53 -8.92 -0.83 -2.23
CA LEU A 53 -7.70 -1.23 -1.52
C LEU A 53 -6.92 -0.02 -0.99
N GLU A 54 -6.81 1.07 -1.77
CA GLU A 54 -6.18 2.30 -1.32
C GLU A 54 -6.94 2.97 -0.16
N LYS A 55 -8.28 2.92 -0.18
CA LYS A 55 -9.12 3.45 0.91
C LYS A 55 -9.06 2.58 2.16
N GLY A 56 -9.02 1.26 2.01
CA GLY A 56 -8.93 0.31 3.12
C GLY A 56 -7.55 0.30 3.79
N GLY A 57 -6.47 0.54 3.05
CA GLY A 57 -5.11 0.52 3.58
C GLY A 57 -4.71 1.76 4.40
N ARG A 58 -5.34 2.92 4.17
CA ARG A 58 -4.88 4.21 4.72
C ARG A 58 -5.51 4.65 6.03
N ASN A 59 -6.64 4.08 6.46
CA ASN A 59 -7.45 4.74 7.49
C ASN A 59 -7.32 4.20 8.92
N ASP A 60 -7.12 2.90 9.10
CA ASP A 60 -7.28 2.30 10.43
C ASP A 60 -5.92 1.87 11.03
N GLY A 61 -5.07 1.20 10.25
CA GLY A 61 -3.79 0.68 10.76
C GLY A 61 -2.74 1.74 11.09
N GLU A 62 -2.63 2.81 10.30
CA GLU A 62 -1.64 3.87 10.54
C GLU A 62 -2.02 4.74 11.75
N ARG A 63 -3.32 5.01 11.93
CA ARG A 63 -3.83 5.86 13.01
C ARG A 63 -3.66 5.18 14.38
N ASP A 64 -3.97 3.89 14.45
CA ASP A 64 -3.78 3.09 15.66
C ASP A 64 -2.29 2.96 16.03
N MET A 65 -1.39 2.88 15.04
CA MET A 65 0.05 2.84 15.29
C MET A 65 0.59 4.18 15.80
N GLU A 66 0.12 5.30 15.26
CA GLU A 66 0.53 6.62 15.74
C GLU A 66 0.09 6.89 17.18
N GLU A 67 -1.15 6.54 17.54
CA GLU A 67 -1.64 6.65 18.92
C GLU A 67 -0.80 5.79 19.87
N ASN A 68 -0.55 4.52 19.52
CA ASN A 68 0.32 3.64 20.31
C ASN A 68 1.75 4.18 20.50
N ILE A 69 2.33 4.80 19.46
CA ILE A 69 3.68 5.41 19.55
C ILE A 69 3.67 6.59 20.51
N THR A 70 2.64 7.43 20.48
CA THR A 70 2.54 8.56 21.39
C THR A 70 2.41 8.13 22.85
N GLU A 71 1.58 7.11 23.12
CA GLU A 71 1.43 6.55 24.46
C GLU A 71 2.76 6.00 25.00
N LEU A 72 3.46 5.17 24.21
CA LEU A 72 4.77 4.61 24.57
C LEU A 72 5.82 5.69 24.86
N ARG A 73 5.82 6.80 24.10
CA ARG A 73 6.71 7.95 24.36
C ARG A 73 6.40 8.61 25.70
N THR A 74 5.12 8.76 26.06
CA THR A 74 4.76 9.32 27.37
C THR A 74 5.16 8.41 28.53
N GLU A 75 5.03 7.09 28.36
CA GLU A 75 5.45 6.12 29.37
C GLU A 75 6.97 6.12 29.56
N LEU A 76 7.75 6.17 28.47
CA LEU A 76 9.20 6.32 28.53
C LEU A 76 9.60 7.57 29.32
N GLN A 77 8.96 8.70 29.06
CA GLN A 77 9.24 9.94 29.77
C GLN A 77 8.91 9.84 31.28
N LYS A 78 7.82 9.16 31.64
CA LYS A 78 7.48 8.88 33.05
C LYS A 78 8.55 8.01 33.72
N LEU A 79 9.03 6.97 33.05
CA LEU A 79 10.08 6.09 33.55
C LEU A 79 11.42 6.82 33.73
N ASP A 80 11.80 7.68 32.78
CA ASP A 80 13.02 8.50 32.90
C ASP A 80 12.94 9.47 34.08
N ASN A 81 11.80 10.12 34.28
CA ASN A 81 11.57 10.97 35.46
C ASN A 81 11.68 10.17 36.77
N LYS A 82 11.14 8.96 36.81
CA LYS A 82 11.23 8.07 37.98
C LYS A 82 12.69 7.65 38.24
N LYS A 83 13.44 7.32 37.18
CA LYS A 83 14.86 6.99 37.25
C LYS A 83 15.69 8.15 37.80
N GLN A 84 15.42 9.38 37.35
CA GLN A 84 16.10 10.57 37.88
C GLN A 84 15.80 10.79 39.37
N LYS A 85 14.55 10.62 39.81
CA LYS A 85 14.18 10.75 41.23
C LYS A 85 14.90 9.70 42.09
N LEU A 86 14.91 8.45 41.67
CA LEU A 86 15.60 7.36 42.38
C LEU A 86 17.10 7.60 42.48
N ASN A 87 17.74 8.14 41.42
CA ASN A 87 19.16 8.49 41.48
C ASN A 87 19.43 9.59 42.53
N ARG A 88 18.61 10.64 42.57
CA ARG A 88 18.75 11.70 43.58
C ARG A 88 18.57 11.17 45.01
N GLU A 89 17.62 10.26 45.22
CA GLU A 89 17.41 9.62 46.53
C GLU A 89 18.59 8.73 46.92
N LYS A 90 19.14 7.96 45.97
CA LYS A 90 20.33 7.13 46.18
C LYS A 90 21.53 7.96 46.59
N ASP A 91 21.74 9.12 45.97
CA ASP A 91 22.85 10.01 46.31
C ASP A 91 22.66 10.67 47.68
N LYS A 92 21.43 11.09 48.03
CA LYS A 92 21.11 11.55 49.39
C LYS A 92 21.39 10.48 50.43
N LEU A 93 20.99 9.23 50.20
CA LEU A 93 21.24 8.10 51.10
C LEU A 93 22.73 7.80 51.26
N LYS A 94 23.53 7.93 50.19
CA LYS A 94 24.98 7.81 50.27
C LYS A 94 25.59 8.90 51.15
N GLU A 95 25.13 10.14 51.01
CA GLU A 95 25.59 11.24 51.86
C GLU A 95 25.23 11.05 53.33
N THR A 96 23.99 10.69 53.63
CA THR A 96 23.55 10.45 55.02
C THR A 96 24.34 9.30 55.64
N LYS A 97 24.58 8.21 54.90
CA LYS A 97 25.43 7.11 55.35
C LYS A 97 26.85 7.58 55.69
N LYS A 98 27.47 8.40 54.82
CA LYS A 98 28.81 8.96 55.09
C LYS A 98 28.83 9.84 56.34
N ARG A 99 27.80 10.68 56.54
CA ARG A 99 27.68 11.55 57.72
C ARG A 99 27.52 10.72 59.00
N HIS A 100 26.67 9.70 58.97
CA HIS A 100 26.49 8.78 60.10
C HIS A 100 27.77 8.01 60.42
N GLN A 101 28.47 7.51 59.41
CA GLN A 101 29.73 6.82 59.61
C GLN A 101 30.77 7.71 60.29
N LYS A 102 30.94 8.96 59.82
CA LYS A 102 31.82 9.95 60.47
C LYS A 102 31.40 10.27 61.92
N ALA A 103 30.10 10.33 62.19
CA ALA A 103 29.60 10.58 63.54
C ALA A 103 29.91 9.40 64.48
N MET A 104 29.73 8.16 64.01
CA MET A 104 30.06 6.95 64.77
C MET A 104 31.57 6.83 65.04
N GLU A 105 32.41 7.12 64.05
CA GLU A 105 33.88 7.13 64.23
C GLU A 105 34.31 8.15 65.29
N ARG A 106 33.64 9.30 65.41
CA ARG A 106 33.92 10.29 66.46
C ARG A 106 33.50 9.82 67.85
N LEU A 107 32.39 9.07 67.95
CA LEU A 107 31.92 8.51 69.22
C LEU A 107 32.82 7.36 69.70
N GLN A 108 33.32 6.52 68.80
CA GLN A 108 34.23 5.40 69.13
C GLN A 108 35.65 5.85 69.53
N ARG A 109 36.05 7.08 69.19
CA ARG A 109 37.35 7.66 69.58
C ARG A 109 37.32 8.37 70.94
N ARG A 110 36.16 8.46 71.59
CA ARG A 110 36.00 8.90 72.97
C ARG A 110 35.96 7.68 73.88
#